data_AF-A0A442HIL7-F1
#
_entry.id   AF-A0A442HIL7-F1
#
_cell.length_a   1.000
_cell.length_b   1.000
_cell.length_c   1.000
_cell.angle_alpha   90.00
_cell.angle_beta   90.00
_cell.angle_gamma   90.00
#
_symmetry.space_group_name_H-M   'P 1'
#
loop_
_entity.id
_entity.type
_entity.pdbx_description
1 polymer ?
#
loop_
_entity_poly.entity_id
_entity_poly.type
_entity_poly.pdbx_seq_one_letter_code
_entity_poly.pdbx_strand_id
1 'polypeptide(L)' 'ALDMGCWDLAARAADVPLVTMLGGRESETAELYKVVTHATVDQMAALAKKIVAEGYHRLQVKVGGNVRDD' A
#
# COMPACT_ATOMS: atom_id res chain seq x y z
N ALA A 1 17.73 -4.51 -3.92
CA ALA A 1 17.79 -5.28 -2.66
C ALA A 1 19.04 -4.98 -1.84
N LEU A 2 20.21 -4.71 -2.45
CA LEU A 2 21.46 -4.42 -1.71
C LEU A 2 21.30 -3.31 -0.66
N ASP A 3 20.78 -2.16 -1.07
CA ASP A 3 20.55 -1.01 -0.16
C ASP A 3 19.69 -1.38 1.06
N MET A 4 18.54 -2.00 0.83
CA MET A 4 17.67 -2.49 1.91
C MET A 4 18.40 -3.45 2.86
N GLY A 5 19.27 -4.32 2.33
CA GLY A 5 20.09 -5.23 3.14
C GLY A 5 21.12 -4.49 3.99
N CYS A 6 21.81 -3.50 3.43
CA CYS A 6 22.76 -2.66 4.16
C CYS A 6 22.07 -1.90 5.31
N TRP A 7 20.87 -1.36 5.06
CA TRP A 7 20.08 -0.68 6.09
C TRP A 7 19.58 -1.61 7.20
N ASP A 8 19.14 -2.83 6.86
CA ASP A 8 18.75 -3.84 7.86
C ASP A 8 19.95 -4.24 8.74
N LEU A 9 21.11 -4.50 8.14
CA LEU A 9 22.36 -4.79 8.85
C LEU A 9 22.78 -3.65 9.78
N ALA A 10 22.73 -2.40 9.31
CA ALA A 10 23.10 -1.23 10.11
C ALA A 10 22.16 -1.02 11.31
N ALA A 11 20.84 -1.16 11.12
CA ALA A 11 19.86 -1.04 12.18
C ALA A 11 20.03 -2.13 13.25
N ARG A 12 20.28 -3.39 12.82
CA ARG A 12 20.58 -4.51 13.72
C ARG A 12 21.87 -4.30 14.50
N ALA A 13 22.94 -3.83 13.85
CA ALA A 13 24.21 -3.55 14.51
C ALA A 13 24.10 -2.44 15.56
N ALA A 14 23.18 -1.49 15.36
CA ALA A 14 22.90 -0.40 16.29
C ALA A 14 21.82 -0.73 17.33
N ASP A 15 21.24 -1.94 17.31
CA ASP A 15 20.15 -2.39 18.17
C ASP A 15 18.94 -1.44 18.22
N VAL A 16 18.56 -0.89 17.06
CA VAL A 16 17.38 -0.04 16.93
C VAL A 16 16.48 -0.50 15.78
N PRO A 17 15.17 -0.19 15.83
CA PRO A 17 14.31 -0.34 14.67
C PRO A 17 14.80 0.50 13.48
N LEU A 18 14.68 -0.01 12.25
CA LEU A 18 15.10 0.71 11.04
C LEU A 18 14.49 2.12 10.93
N VAL A 19 13.22 2.27 11.30
CA VAL A 19 12.54 3.58 11.25
C VAL A 19 13.24 4.65 12.10
N THR A 20 13.92 4.27 13.20
CA THR A 20 14.73 5.20 14.01
C THR A 20 15.88 5.79 13.20
N MET A 21 16.54 4.98 12.37
CA MET A 21 17.62 5.41 11.49
C MET A 21 17.10 6.24 10.30
N LEU A 22 15.83 6.05 9.91
CA LEU A 22 15.17 6.80 8.84
C LEU A 22 14.57 8.15 9.30
N GLY A 23 14.84 8.59 10.53
CA GLY A 23 14.35 9.86 11.08
C GLY A 23 13.29 9.74 12.17
N GLY A 24 12.95 8.52 12.58
CA GLY A 24 11.97 8.24 13.62
C GLY A 24 10.59 7.89 13.08
N ARG A 25 9.77 7.30 13.94
CA ARG A 25 8.40 6.89 13.61
C ARG A 25 7.46 8.09 13.66
N GLU A 26 6.73 8.32 12.58
CA GLU A 26 5.70 9.37 12.51
C GLU A 26 4.36 8.92 13.12
N SER A 27 4.01 7.63 12.99
CA SER A 27 2.75 7.08 13.48
C SER A 27 2.87 5.59 13.87
N GLU A 28 2.01 5.15 14.79
CA GLU A 28 1.96 3.75 15.24
C GLU A 28 1.35 2.79 14.21
N THR A 29 0.53 3.32 13.30
CA THR A 29 -0.18 2.55 12.27
C THR A 29 -0.03 3.24 10.92
N ALA A 30 0.08 2.45 9.85
CA ALA A 30 0.03 2.97 8.48
C ALA A 30 -1.31 2.61 7.83
N GLU A 31 -1.93 3.57 7.14
CA GLU A 31 -3.13 3.29 6.36
C GLU A 31 -2.81 2.42 5.15
N LEU A 32 -3.52 1.30 5.03
CA LEU A 32 -3.42 0.42 3.89
C LEU A 32 -4.37 0.86 2.79
N TYR A 33 -3.92 0.71 1.54
CA TYR A 33 -4.80 0.79 0.39
C TYR A 33 -4.96 -0.59 -0.24
N LYS A 34 -6.04 -0.78 -0.99
CA LYS A 34 -6.27 -2.00 -1.75
C LYS A 34 -6.60 -1.69 -3.21
N VAL A 35 -6.13 -2.56 -4.08
CA VAL A 35 -6.24 -2.36 -5.53
C VAL A 35 -7.60 -2.86 -6.00
N VAL A 36 -8.32 -2.02 -6.72
CA VAL A 36 -9.47 -2.42 -7.54
C VAL A 36 -8.89 -2.77 -8.91
N THR A 37 -8.81 -4.07 -9.19
CA THR A 37 -8.28 -4.60 -10.45
C THR A 37 -9.22 -4.29 -11.60
N HIS A 38 -8.63 -4.11 -12.77
CA HIS A 38 -9.35 -3.80 -14.00
C HIS A 38 -10.41 -4.88 -14.32
N ALA A 39 -11.64 -4.44 -14.58
CA ALA A 39 -12.81 -5.26 -14.89
C ALA A 39 -13.87 -4.35 -15.53
N THR A 40 -15.11 -4.82 -15.74
CA THR A 40 -16.18 -3.90 -16.12
C THR A 40 -16.49 -2.90 -15.00
N VAL A 41 -17.05 -1.74 -15.32
CA VAL A 41 -17.42 -0.69 -14.34
C VAL A 41 -18.22 -1.26 -13.17
N ASP A 42 -19.24 -2.08 -13.44
CA ASP A 42 -20.08 -2.68 -12.39
C ASP A 42 -19.29 -3.63 -11.48
N GLN A 43 -18.37 -4.40 -12.05
CA GLN A 43 -17.50 -5.31 -11.30
C GLN A 43 -16.50 -4.54 -10.43
N MET A 44 -15.91 -3.48 -10.96
CA MET A 44 -15.01 -2.60 -10.21
C MET A 44 -15.74 -1.89 -9.07
N ALA A 45 -16.97 -1.40 -9.31
CA ALA A 45 -17.81 -0.78 -8.29
C ALA A 45 -18.21 -1.77 -7.18
N ALA A 46 -18.56 -3.01 -7.54
CA ALA A 46 -18.86 -4.06 -6.57
C ALA A 46 -17.64 -4.43 -5.72
N LEU A 47 -16.46 -4.56 -6.36
CA LEU A 47 -15.20 -4.84 -5.67
C LEU A 47 -14.80 -3.69 -4.73
N ALA A 48 -14.93 -2.43 -5.16
CA ALA A 48 -14.69 -1.26 -4.34
C ALA A 48 -15.57 -1.26 -3.08
N LYS A 49 -16.88 -1.50 -3.22
CA LYS A 49 -17.82 -1.60 -2.08
C LYS A 49 -17.42 -2.70 -1.12
N LYS A 50 -17.02 -3.87 -1.63
CA LYS A 50 -16.54 -4.99 -0.79
C LYS A 50 -15.30 -4.59 -0.01
N ILE A 51 -14.30 -3.98 -0.65
CA ILE A 51 -13.05 -3.56 -0.02
C ILE A 51 -13.33 -2.52 1.09
N VAL A 52 -14.24 -1.58 0.85
CA VAL A 52 -14.66 -0.60 1.87
C VAL A 52 -15.34 -1.30 3.05
N ALA A 53 -16.20 -2.29 2.80
CA ALA A 53 -16.84 -3.07 3.84
C ALA A 53 -15.84 -3.92 4.66
N GLU A 54 -14.67 -4.26 4.10
CA GLU A 54 -13.55 -4.92 4.81
C GLU A 54 -12.77 -3.95 5.71
N GLY A 55 -13.10 -2.64 5.70
CA GLY A 55 -12.46 -1.62 6.54
C GLY A 55 -11.34 -0.83 5.88
N TYR A 56 -11.13 -0.99 4.56
CA TYR A 56 -10.17 -0.16 3.84
C TYR A 56 -10.76 1.21 3.48
N HIS A 57 -9.98 2.26 3.72
CA HIS A 57 -10.38 3.64 3.44
C HIS A 57 -9.69 4.25 2.21
N ARG A 58 -8.67 3.57 1.66
CA ARG A 58 -7.97 3.98 0.43
C ARG A 58 -8.08 2.92 -0.66
N LEU A 59 -8.49 3.34 -1.84
CA LEU A 59 -8.59 2.47 -3.02
C LEU A 59 -7.60 2.95 -4.09
N GLN A 60 -6.89 2.01 -4.72
CA GLN A 60 -6.14 2.27 -5.94
C GLN A 60 -6.85 1.57 -7.10
N VAL A 61 -7.55 2.35 -7.92
CA VAL A 61 -8.27 1.82 -9.10
C VAL A 61 -7.30 1.73 -10.27
N LYS A 62 -7.20 0.55 -10.89
CA LYS A 62 -6.37 0.32 -12.08
C LYS A 62 -7.17 0.65 -13.34
N VAL A 63 -7.00 1.88 -13.80
CA VAL A 63 -7.47 2.39 -15.10
C VAL A 63 -6.33 2.35 -16.13
N GLY A 64 -6.65 2.59 -17.41
CA GLY A 64 -5.68 2.70 -18.51
C GLY A 64 -5.84 1.65 -19.61
N GLY A 65 -6.97 0.94 -19.65
CA GLY A 65 -7.40 0.10 -20.76
C GLY A 65 -8.17 0.93 -21.79
N ASN A 66 -9.49 0.76 -21.86
CA ASN A 66 -10.32 1.48 -22.82
C ASN A 66 -10.96 2.71 -22.17
N VAL A 67 -10.68 3.90 -22.71
CA VAL A 67 -11.16 5.19 -22.19
C VAL A 67 -12.67 5.25 -21.96
N ARG A 68 -13.46 4.45 -22.70
CA ARG A 68 -14.93 4.42 -22.55
C ARG A 68 -15.46 3.38 -21.58
N ASP A 69 -14.66 2.38 -21.26
CA ASP A 69 -15.10 1.19 -20.49
C ASP A 69 -14.46 1.13 -19.09
N ASP A 70 -13.45 1.97 -18.84
CA ASP A 70 -12.74 2.14 -17.56
C ASP A 70 -13.42 3.15 -16.62
#